data_AF-B5H4D8-F1
#
_entry.id   AF-B5H4D8-F1
#
_cell.length_a   1.000
_cell.length_b   1.000
_cell.length_c   1.000
_cell.angle_alpha   90.00
_cell.angle_beta   90.00
_cell.angle_gamma   90.00
#
_symmetry.space_group_name_H-M   'P 1'
#
loop_
_entity.id
_entity.type
_entity.pdbx_description
1 polymer ?
#
loop_
_entity_poly.entity_id
_entity_poly.type
_entity_poly.pdbx_seq_one_letter_code
_entity_poly.pdbx_strand_id
1 'polypeptide(L)'
;MEDPDPGYTARRRFEVRQAMEALTSELDDWRKIAQSAPMATHRSQIESAARVVATALEHVSAMLPTDQDTKGAEIVLDLHHVWDFFRGKLMLRHHDPYRAWLTVTDELAWALYRPVRDAATGTAGSVFKEPPLTFLNRQPVPFASARGSDFEDLLAPGRQRTGAGRRASRHLPFPVIGIPWSASRHIPSLLAVAHETGHHIEDDFGLTATLVTRLREDTGLAQGRIAVWEPWLGEAFADMCAALACGTAYVWTLTDALTSAGADPHAGAGEYPSPRMRALVCRACLTADEPGPLPALPGRPQPTDSEAEAVVAALLGNGLTELGGRTLASLIGLRRPGGLADSRERLRSRLSSGRRDVPGVFAAATLAFVHDPDAYQKAAVGERAMRDVLALVPKGPRGGAGAGDLAVRRDAALGRELAGLLTTEAAAGPRSTQRADVQEPG
;
A
#
# COMPACT_ATOMS: atom_id res chain seq x y z
N MET A 1 9.75 -27.73 -44.84
CA MET A 1 9.85 -26.47 -44.07
C MET A 1 10.75 -25.58 -44.88
N GLU A 2 10.18 -24.58 -45.56
CA GLU A 2 10.98 -23.55 -46.22
C GLU A 2 11.83 -22.85 -45.16
N ASP A 3 13.10 -22.63 -45.49
CA ASP A 3 14.04 -21.86 -44.67
C ASP A 3 13.43 -20.47 -44.48
N PRO A 4 13.22 -19.99 -43.23
CA PRO A 4 12.69 -18.66 -43.01
C PRO A 4 13.54 -17.64 -43.78
N ASP A 5 12.88 -16.68 -44.44
CA ASP A 5 13.51 -15.58 -45.17
C ASP A 5 14.86 -15.19 -44.53
N PRO A 6 15.99 -15.24 -45.24
CA PRO A 6 17.31 -15.01 -44.66
C PRO A 6 17.44 -13.65 -43.95
N GLY A 7 16.55 -12.69 -44.23
CA GLY A 7 16.46 -11.42 -43.51
C GLY A 7 15.67 -11.47 -42.20
N TYR A 8 14.88 -12.52 -41.91
CA TYR A 8 13.97 -12.60 -40.77
C TYR A 8 14.71 -12.45 -39.43
N THR A 9 15.77 -13.22 -39.21
CA THR A 9 16.54 -13.18 -37.95
C THR A 9 17.19 -11.81 -37.74
N ALA A 10 17.71 -11.20 -38.81
CA ALA A 10 18.31 -9.87 -38.75
C ALA A 10 17.27 -8.79 -38.41
N ARG A 11 16.07 -8.86 -39.00
CA ARG A 11 14.95 -7.95 -38.67
C ARG A 11 14.50 -8.15 -37.23
N ARG A 12 14.36 -9.40 -36.76
CA ARG A 12 13.95 -9.68 -35.38
C ARG A 12 14.94 -9.14 -34.35
N ARG A 13 16.24 -9.30 -34.59
CA ARG A 13 17.29 -8.67 -33.76
C ARG A 13 17.17 -7.16 -33.71
N PHE A 14 16.92 -6.54 -34.86
CA PHE A 14 16.76 -5.10 -34.94
C PHE A 14 15.54 -4.63 -34.15
N GLU A 15 14.40 -5.32 -34.26
CA GLU A 15 13.19 -5.05 -33.47
C GLU A 15 13.43 -5.14 -31.96
N VAL A 16 14.11 -6.20 -31.49
CA VAL A 16 14.42 -6.38 -30.06
C VAL A 16 15.30 -5.23 -29.56
N ARG A 17 16.36 -4.88 -30.30
CA ARG A 17 17.23 -3.76 -29.92
C ARG A 17 16.46 -2.44 -29.87
N GLN A 18 15.64 -2.16 -30.87
CA GLN A 18 14.79 -0.96 -30.90
C GLN A 18 13.83 -0.90 -29.71
N ALA A 19 13.21 -2.03 -29.33
CA ALA A 19 12.33 -2.08 -28.16
C ALA A 19 13.10 -1.82 -26.85
N MET A 20 14.32 -2.35 -26.72
CA MET A 20 15.17 -2.11 -25.55
C MET A 20 15.65 -0.66 -25.45
N GLU A 21 16.06 -0.06 -26.58
CA GLU A 21 16.44 1.35 -26.67
C GLU A 21 15.26 2.26 -26.33
N ALA A 22 14.07 1.96 -26.85
CA ALA A 22 12.84 2.70 -26.55
C ALA A 22 12.49 2.65 -25.06
N LEU A 23 12.50 1.46 -24.44
CA LEU A 23 12.23 1.34 -23.00
C LEU A 23 13.29 2.05 -22.16
N THR A 24 14.57 1.95 -22.53
CA THR A 24 15.66 2.67 -21.84
C THR A 24 15.45 4.18 -21.89
N SER A 25 15.13 4.72 -23.08
CA SER A 25 14.83 6.15 -23.25
C SER A 25 13.62 6.58 -22.42
N GLU A 26 12.56 5.78 -22.39
CA GLU A 26 11.37 6.06 -21.57
C GLU A 26 11.72 6.13 -20.08
N LEU A 27 12.50 5.17 -19.56
CA LEU A 27 12.93 5.16 -18.16
C LEU A 27 13.74 6.42 -17.81
N ASP A 28 14.60 6.88 -18.71
CA ASP A 28 15.37 8.11 -18.52
C ASP A 28 14.50 9.36 -18.53
N ASP A 29 13.49 9.41 -19.40
CA ASP A 29 12.53 10.50 -19.41
C ASP A 29 11.70 10.55 -18.12
N TRP A 30 11.30 9.40 -17.59
CA TRP A 30 10.63 9.32 -16.30
C TRP A 30 11.51 9.76 -15.13
N ARG A 31 12.81 9.45 -15.16
CA ARG A 31 13.78 9.97 -14.18
C ARG A 31 13.91 11.50 -14.26
N LYS A 32 13.82 12.10 -15.45
CA LYS A 32 13.78 13.57 -15.61
C LYS A 32 12.45 14.13 -15.09
N ILE A 33 11.32 13.50 -15.42
CA ILE A 33 9.99 13.90 -14.93
C ILE A 33 9.94 13.87 -13.39
N ALA A 34 10.58 12.89 -12.76
CA ALA A 34 10.69 12.77 -11.30
C ALA A 34 11.38 13.97 -10.62
N GLN A 35 12.12 14.79 -11.37
CA GLN A 35 12.73 16.02 -10.88
C GLN A 35 11.79 17.22 -10.92
N SER A 36 10.65 17.11 -11.61
CA SER A 36 9.64 18.17 -11.68
C SER A 36 8.85 18.29 -10.37
N ALA A 37 8.34 19.49 -10.08
CA ALA A 37 7.62 19.74 -8.83
C ALA A 37 6.42 18.79 -8.57
N PRO A 38 5.59 18.42 -9.56
CA PRO A 38 4.46 17.50 -9.33
C PRO A 38 4.88 16.06 -8.97
N MET A 39 6.08 15.63 -9.37
CA MET A 39 6.58 14.26 -9.15
C MET A 39 7.72 14.17 -8.14
N ALA A 40 8.22 15.31 -7.64
CA ALA A 40 9.37 15.33 -6.74
C ALA A 40 9.16 14.43 -5.51
N THR A 41 7.96 14.40 -4.96
CA THR A 41 7.59 13.54 -3.81
C THR A 41 7.65 12.04 -4.11
N HIS A 42 7.56 11.65 -5.39
CA HIS A 42 7.60 10.27 -5.87
C HIS A 42 8.96 9.87 -6.45
N ARG A 43 9.96 10.76 -6.37
CA ARG A 43 11.25 10.55 -7.01
C ARG A 43 11.90 9.22 -6.65
N SER A 44 11.94 8.86 -5.36
CA SER A 44 12.56 7.60 -4.92
C SER A 44 11.80 6.38 -5.46
N GLN A 45 10.48 6.43 -5.52
CA GLN A 45 9.65 5.36 -6.08
C GLN A 45 9.91 5.21 -7.59
N ILE A 46 9.92 6.31 -8.34
CA ILE A 46 10.20 6.30 -9.79
C ILE A 46 11.61 5.78 -10.06
N GLU A 47 12.61 6.29 -9.34
CA GLU A 47 14.01 5.85 -9.47
C GLU A 47 14.15 4.36 -9.16
N SER A 48 13.44 3.87 -8.14
CA SER A 48 13.49 2.46 -7.74
C SER A 48 12.89 1.54 -8.81
N ALA A 49 11.65 1.80 -9.26
CA ALA A 49 11.03 1.03 -10.33
C ALA A 49 11.84 1.08 -11.63
N ALA A 50 12.30 2.28 -12.03
CA ALA A 50 13.12 2.43 -13.22
C ALA A 50 14.45 1.69 -13.14
N ARG A 51 15.06 1.61 -11.95
CA ARG A 51 16.32 0.87 -11.75
C ARG A 51 16.12 -0.64 -11.84
N VAL A 52 15.05 -1.18 -11.23
CA VAL A 52 14.71 -2.60 -11.35
C VAL A 52 14.55 -3.00 -12.82
N VAL A 53 13.76 -2.24 -13.59
CA VAL A 53 13.55 -2.53 -15.03
C VAL A 53 14.83 -2.35 -15.84
N ALA A 54 15.60 -1.28 -15.59
CA ALA A 54 16.86 -1.03 -16.30
C ALA A 54 17.90 -2.13 -16.05
N THR A 55 18.06 -2.58 -14.80
CA THR A 55 18.99 -3.69 -14.49
C THR A 55 18.54 -4.99 -15.15
N ALA A 56 17.23 -5.25 -15.26
CA ALA A 56 16.74 -6.40 -15.99
C ALA A 56 17.02 -6.29 -17.50
N LEU A 57 16.86 -5.10 -18.09
CA LEU A 57 17.22 -4.83 -19.49
C LEU A 57 18.71 -5.02 -19.77
N GLU A 58 19.59 -4.55 -18.88
CA GLU A 58 21.04 -4.75 -18.98
C GLU A 58 21.38 -6.24 -19.07
N HIS A 59 20.67 -7.08 -18.31
CA HIS A 59 20.85 -8.52 -18.37
C HIS A 59 20.42 -9.10 -19.73
N VAL A 60 19.30 -8.62 -20.29
CA VAL A 60 18.85 -9.02 -21.64
C VAL A 60 19.85 -8.60 -22.71
N SER A 61 20.46 -7.42 -22.59
CA SER A 61 21.52 -6.95 -23.49
C SER A 61 22.77 -7.82 -23.44
N ALA A 62 23.05 -8.43 -22.29
CA ALA A 62 24.20 -9.28 -22.06
C ALA A 62 23.98 -10.76 -22.41
N MET A 63 22.76 -11.14 -22.83
CA MET A 63 22.45 -12.51 -23.27
C MET A 63 23.26 -12.89 -24.52
N LEU A 64 23.48 -14.20 -24.72
CA LEU A 64 24.06 -14.69 -25.97
C LEU A 64 23.17 -14.27 -27.16
N PRO A 65 23.74 -13.93 -28.33
CA PRO A 65 22.95 -13.50 -29.49
C PRO A 65 21.83 -14.48 -29.84
N THR A 66 22.08 -15.78 -29.76
CA THR A 66 21.09 -16.84 -30.03
C THR A 66 19.92 -16.83 -29.04
N ASP A 67 20.18 -16.55 -27.77
CA ASP A 67 19.14 -16.43 -26.75
C ASP A 67 18.37 -15.11 -26.90
N GLN A 68 19.05 -14.02 -27.24
CA GLN A 68 18.42 -12.73 -27.50
C GLN A 68 17.47 -12.80 -28.71
N ASP A 69 17.88 -13.48 -29.78
CA ASP A 69 17.08 -13.70 -31.00
C ASP A 69 15.77 -14.44 -30.71
N THR A 70 15.85 -15.45 -29.85
CA THR A 70 14.74 -16.37 -29.58
C THR A 70 13.82 -15.89 -28.46
N LYS A 71 14.36 -15.21 -27.44
CA LYS A 71 13.65 -14.91 -26.19
C LYS A 71 13.55 -13.41 -25.89
N GLY A 72 14.47 -12.61 -26.44
CA GLY A 72 14.62 -11.20 -26.08
C GLY A 72 13.32 -10.39 -26.24
N ALA A 73 12.57 -10.64 -27.30
CA ALA A 73 11.32 -9.92 -27.55
C ALA A 73 10.25 -10.16 -26.47
N GLU A 74 10.04 -11.42 -26.05
CA GLU A 74 9.05 -11.75 -25.01
C GLU A 74 9.49 -11.19 -23.65
N ILE A 75 10.78 -11.27 -23.34
CA ILE A 75 11.33 -10.72 -22.08
C ILE A 75 11.15 -9.20 -22.05
N VAL A 76 11.49 -8.49 -23.14
CA VAL A 76 11.32 -7.03 -23.23
C VAL A 76 9.86 -6.63 -23.11
N LEU A 77 8.93 -7.41 -23.68
CA LEU A 77 7.50 -7.17 -23.54
C LEU A 77 7.01 -7.38 -22.10
N ASP A 78 7.45 -8.43 -21.40
CA ASP A 78 7.13 -8.65 -19.99
C ASP A 78 7.70 -7.51 -19.10
N LEU A 79 8.89 -6.98 -19.43
CA LEU A 79 9.45 -5.79 -18.78
C LEU A 79 8.62 -4.53 -19.05
N HIS A 80 8.08 -4.36 -20.26
CA HIS A 80 7.12 -3.29 -20.55
C HIS A 80 5.85 -3.42 -19.71
N HIS A 81 5.32 -4.63 -19.49
CA HIS A 81 4.15 -4.84 -18.63
C HIS A 81 4.44 -4.48 -17.16
N VAL A 82 5.61 -4.85 -16.65
CA VAL A 82 6.06 -4.43 -15.31
C VAL A 82 6.15 -2.91 -15.22
N TRP A 83 6.74 -2.27 -16.24
CA TRP A 83 6.84 -0.81 -16.27
C TRP A 83 5.46 -0.13 -16.39
N ASP A 84 4.58 -0.65 -17.24
CA ASP A 84 3.24 -0.10 -17.49
C ASP A 84 2.39 -0.07 -16.22
N PHE A 85 2.56 -1.07 -15.35
CA PHE A 85 1.92 -1.11 -14.03
C PHE A 85 2.23 0.15 -13.18
N PHE A 86 3.49 0.61 -13.16
CA PHE A 86 3.88 1.81 -12.43
C PHE A 86 3.54 3.07 -13.21
N ARG A 87 3.82 3.07 -14.52
CA ARG A 87 3.53 4.17 -15.43
C ARG A 87 2.08 4.61 -15.35
N GLY A 88 1.12 3.68 -15.49
CA GLY A 88 -0.31 4.01 -15.43
C GLY A 88 -0.72 4.66 -14.12
N LYS A 89 -0.16 4.21 -12.99
CA LYS A 89 -0.45 4.77 -11.65
C LYS A 89 0.15 6.17 -11.50
N LEU A 90 1.37 6.38 -11.96
CA LEU A 90 2.06 7.67 -11.89
C LEU A 90 1.45 8.69 -12.85
N MET A 91 1.04 8.27 -14.05
CA MET A 91 0.43 9.14 -15.07
C MET A 91 -0.86 9.81 -14.58
N LEU A 92 -1.66 9.17 -13.74
CA LEU A 92 -2.87 9.78 -13.18
C LEU A 92 -2.57 11.06 -12.37
N ARG A 93 -1.35 11.22 -11.86
CA ARG A 93 -0.92 12.43 -11.14
C ARG A 93 -0.64 13.61 -12.07
N HIS A 94 -0.61 13.39 -13.39
CA HIS A 94 -0.60 14.48 -14.36
C HIS A 94 -2.01 15.00 -14.69
N HIS A 95 -3.06 14.24 -14.38
CA HIS A 95 -4.44 14.67 -14.62
C HIS A 95 -4.95 15.50 -13.43
N ASP A 96 -5.22 16.79 -13.65
CA ASP A 96 -5.53 17.77 -12.59
C ASP A 96 -6.62 17.31 -11.60
N PRO A 97 -7.78 16.78 -12.04
CA PRO A 97 -8.80 16.24 -11.12
C PRO A 97 -8.34 15.13 -10.17
N TYR A 98 -7.35 14.33 -10.55
CA TYR A 98 -6.87 13.20 -9.76
C TYR A 98 -5.56 13.50 -9.02
N ARG A 99 -4.77 14.46 -9.52
CA ARG A 99 -3.51 14.87 -8.90
C ARG A 99 -3.70 15.25 -7.44
N ALA A 100 -4.64 16.16 -7.16
CA ALA A 100 -4.90 16.63 -5.81
C ALA A 100 -5.30 15.48 -4.88
N TRP A 101 -6.24 14.64 -5.34
CA TRP A 101 -6.72 13.49 -4.58
C TRP A 101 -5.61 12.50 -4.26
N LEU A 102 -4.86 12.05 -5.27
CA LEU A 102 -3.76 11.10 -5.09
C LEU A 102 -2.64 11.67 -4.21
N THR A 103 -2.37 12.97 -4.32
CA THR A 103 -1.38 13.63 -3.45
C THR A 103 -1.79 13.55 -2.00
N VAL A 104 -3.05 13.87 -1.67
CA VAL A 104 -3.51 13.86 -0.27
C VAL A 104 -3.61 12.45 0.30
N THR A 105 -3.90 11.44 -0.53
CA THR A 105 -3.88 10.02 -0.11
C THR A 105 -2.47 9.52 0.14
N ASP A 106 -1.52 9.88 -0.74
CA ASP A 106 -0.10 9.58 -0.52
C ASP A 106 0.43 10.26 0.75
N GLU A 107 -0.05 11.47 1.08
CA GLU A 107 0.33 12.15 2.32
C GLU A 107 -0.24 11.49 3.57
N LEU A 108 -1.45 10.90 3.52
CA LEU A 108 -1.97 10.13 4.65
C LEU A 108 -1.09 8.91 4.92
N ALA A 109 -0.84 8.12 3.89
CA ALA A 109 0.04 6.96 4.00
C ALA A 109 1.44 7.36 4.49
N TRP A 110 2.00 8.44 3.94
CA TRP A 110 3.31 8.95 4.35
C TRP A 110 3.34 9.43 5.80
N ALA A 111 2.28 10.09 6.28
CA ALA A 111 2.20 10.61 7.65
C ALA A 111 2.25 9.50 8.70
N LEU A 112 1.76 8.30 8.39
CA LEU A 112 1.85 7.12 9.25
C LEU A 112 3.17 6.37 9.06
N TYR A 113 3.57 6.13 7.80
CA TYR A 113 4.73 5.30 7.49
C TYR A 113 6.06 5.94 7.89
N ARG A 114 6.22 7.25 7.63
CA ARG A 114 7.50 7.95 7.83
C ARG A 114 7.97 7.91 9.29
N PRO A 115 7.17 8.26 10.31
CA PRO A 115 7.63 8.25 11.70
C PRO A 115 8.15 6.87 12.13
N VAL A 116 7.47 5.80 11.72
CA VAL A 116 7.86 4.41 12.02
C VAL A 116 9.17 4.07 11.31
N ARG A 117 9.27 4.37 10.02
CA ARG A 117 10.51 4.18 9.26
C ARG A 117 11.68 4.91 9.89
N ASP A 118 11.52 6.20 10.20
CA ASP A 118 12.57 7.04 10.76
C ASP A 118 13.04 6.47 12.13
N ALA A 119 12.13 5.91 12.93
CA ALA A 119 12.47 5.20 14.17
C ALA A 119 13.20 3.88 13.93
N ALA A 120 12.77 3.09 12.95
CA ALA A 120 13.44 1.83 12.59
C ALA A 120 14.85 2.06 12.03
N THR A 121 15.09 3.17 11.32
CA THR A 121 16.44 3.50 10.80
C THR A 121 17.49 3.79 11.86
N GLY A 122 17.08 4.03 13.11
CA GLY A 122 17.98 4.11 14.26
C GLY A 122 18.59 2.76 14.66
N THR A 123 18.08 1.64 14.14
CA THR A 123 18.63 0.30 14.36
C THR A 123 19.71 -0.01 13.31
N ALA A 124 20.85 -0.52 13.74
CA ALA A 124 21.98 -0.79 12.86
C ALA A 124 21.59 -1.75 11.73
N GLY A 125 21.63 -1.29 10.48
CA GLY A 125 21.39 -2.11 9.28
C GLY A 125 20.05 -1.94 8.57
N SER A 126 19.16 -1.03 9.02
CA SER A 126 17.88 -0.79 8.35
C SER A 126 18.07 -0.12 6.98
N VAL A 127 17.70 -0.84 5.92
CA VAL A 127 17.69 -0.32 4.53
C VAL A 127 16.56 0.69 4.39
N PHE A 128 16.81 1.81 3.72
CA PHE A 128 15.77 2.77 3.39
C PHE A 128 14.64 2.08 2.60
N LYS A 129 13.41 2.24 3.07
CA LYS A 129 12.20 1.71 2.44
C LYS A 129 11.30 2.87 1.99
N GLU A 130 10.93 2.85 0.71
CA GLU A 130 9.96 3.77 0.12
C GLU A 130 8.59 3.51 0.71
N PRO A 131 7.80 4.56 0.96
CA PRO A 131 6.43 4.39 1.44
C PRO A 131 5.53 3.78 0.36
N PRO A 132 4.33 3.31 0.74
CA PRO A 132 3.36 2.82 -0.23
C PRO A 132 2.92 3.91 -1.21
N LEU A 133 2.76 3.52 -2.47
CA LEU A 133 2.18 4.37 -3.52
C LEU A 133 0.67 4.15 -3.58
N THR A 134 -0.14 5.20 -3.39
CA THR A 134 -1.59 5.10 -3.55
C THR A 134 -1.98 5.21 -5.03
N PHE A 135 -3.03 4.51 -5.45
CA PHE A 135 -3.57 4.61 -6.81
C PHE A 135 -5.07 4.27 -6.85
N LEU A 136 -5.75 4.66 -7.93
CA LEU A 136 -7.17 4.34 -8.13
C LEU A 136 -7.31 2.96 -8.80
N ASN A 137 -8.10 2.08 -8.18
CA ASN A 137 -8.33 0.69 -8.58
C ASN A 137 -9.83 0.46 -8.91
N ARG A 138 -10.12 -0.68 -9.56
CA ARG A 138 -11.50 -1.10 -9.89
C ARG A 138 -12.15 -1.96 -8.81
N GLN A 139 -11.43 -2.31 -7.74
CA GLN A 139 -11.95 -3.14 -6.68
C GLN A 139 -12.93 -2.34 -5.81
N PRO A 140 -13.91 -3.01 -5.16
CA PRO A 140 -14.94 -2.32 -4.38
C PRO A 140 -14.40 -1.79 -3.04
N VAL A 141 -13.28 -2.34 -2.58
CA VAL A 141 -12.64 -2.01 -1.29
C VAL A 141 -11.18 -1.62 -1.50
N PRO A 142 -10.62 -0.79 -0.60
CA PRO A 142 -9.18 -0.59 -0.53
C PRO A 142 -8.43 -1.89 -0.28
N PHE A 143 -7.17 -1.93 -0.70
CA PHE A 143 -6.28 -3.05 -0.40
C PHE A 143 -4.81 -2.60 -0.38
N ALA A 144 -4.01 -3.35 0.36
CA ALA A 144 -2.55 -3.30 0.39
C ALA A 144 -1.94 -4.42 -0.47
N SER A 145 -0.93 -4.08 -1.26
CA SER A 145 -0.02 -5.08 -1.84
C SER A 145 1.40 -4.79 -1.35
N ALA A 146 1.90 -5.71 -0.52
CA ALA A 146 3.16 -5.57 0.16
C ALA A 146 4.35 -5.51 -0.81
N ARG A 147 5.48 -5.02 -0.32
CA ARG A 147 6.74 -5.10 -1.06
C ARG A 147 7.07 -6.57 -1.33
N GLY A 148 7.40 -6.91 -2.58
CA GLY A 148 7.64 -8.30 -2.96
C GLY A 148 6.39 -9.19 -2.99
N SER A 149 5.18 -8.63 -2.98
CA SER A 149 3.96 -9.41 -3.22
C SER A 149 3.68 -9.60 -4.71
N ASP A 150 2.87 -10.61 -5.03
CA ASP A 150 2.30 -10.78 -6.38
C ASP A 150 1.35 -9.63 -6.70
N PHE A 151 1.51 -9.02 -7.87
CA PHE A 151 0.63 -8.00 -8.43
C PHE A 151 0.07 -8.41 -9.80
N GLU A 152 0.16 -9.70 -10.16
CA GLU A 152 -0.41 -10.21 -11.42
C GLU A 152 -1.89 -9.84 -11.57
N ASP A 153 -2.67 -10.00 -10.49
CA ASP A 153 -4.11 -9.67 -10.46
C ASP A 153 -4.39 -8.16 -10.65
N LEU A 154 -3.36 -7.33 -10.53
CA LEU A 154 -3.43 -5.88 -10.70
C LEU A 154 -2.97 -5.41 -12.09
N LEU A 155 -2.44 -6.31 -12.92
CA LEU A 155 -2.04 -6.02 -14.29
C LEU A 155 -3.27 -5.89 -15.21
N ALA A 156 -3.15 -5.08 -16.26
CA ALA A 156 -4.19 -4.93 -17.27
C ALA A 156 -4.42 -6.26 -18.03
N PRO A 157 -5.62 -6.47 -18.61
CA PRO A 157 -5.89 -7.62 -19.47
C PRO A 157 -4.93 -7.65 -20.66
N GLY A 158 -4.03 -8.63 -20.65
CA GLY A 158 -2.95 -8.78 -21.63
C GLY A 158 -1.80 -9.63 -21.09
N ARG A 159 -2.15 -10.54 -20.15
CA ARG A 159 -1.32 -11.28 -19.19
C ARG A 159 0.15 -11.41 -19.58
N GLN A 160 1.03 -11.28 -18.58
CA GLN A 160 2.44 -11.69 -18.63
C GLN A 160 2.55 -13.00 -19.44
N ARG A 161 3.29 -12.94 -20.56
CA ARG A 161 3.21 -13.98 -21.60
C ARG A 161 3.95 -15.22 -21.18
N THR A 162 5.01 -15.03 -20.39
CA THR A 162 5.82 -16.11 -19.85
C THR A 162 5.41 -16.45 -18.41
N GLY A 163 5.63 -17.70 -17.98
CA GLY A 163 5.52 -18.07 -16.56
C GLY A 163 6.47 -17.25 -15.68
N ALA A 164 7.59 -16.84 -16.26
CA ALA A 164 8.54 -15.97 -15.64
C ALA A 164 8.03 -14.54 -15.46
N GLY A 165 7.31 -13.99 -16.43
CA GLY A 165 6.63 -12.71 -16.34
C GLY A 165 5.62 -12.67 -15.19
N ARG A 166 4.92 -13.79 -14.94
CA ARG A 166 4.02 -13.93 -13.78
C ARG A 166 4.74 -14.00 -12.43
N ARG A 167 5.96 -14.55 -12.39
CA ARG A 167 6.78 -14.49 -11.15
C ARG A 167 7.53 -13.17 -11.02
N ALA A 168 7.87 -12.54 -12.13
CA ALA A 168 8.42 -11.20 -12.20
C ALA A 168 7.46 -10.19 -11.56
N SER A 169 6.15 -10.34 -11.81
CA SER A 169 5.11 -9.58 -11.10
C SER A 169 4.99 -9.92 -9.61
N ARG A 170 5.92 -10.67 -9.01
CA ARG A 170 6.01 -10.86 -7.55
C ARG A 170 7.02 -9.93 -6.88
N HIS A 171 7.64 -9.02 -7.61
CA HIS A 171 8.75 -8.23 -7.09
C HIS A 171 8.42 -6.74 -7.14
N LEU A 172 7.40 -6.32 -6.39
CA LEU A 172 7.15 -4.90 -6.18
C LEU A 172 8.37 -4.25 -5.48
N PRO A 173 9.01 -3.25 -6.11
CA PRO A 173 10.15 -2.55 -5.50
C PRO A 173 9.72 -1.75 -4.27
N PHE A 174 8.45 -1.33 -4.22
CA PHE A 174 7.81 -0.65 -3.12
C PHE A 174 6.33 -1.02 -3.04
N PRO A 175 5.73 -0.97 -1.83
CA PRO A 175 4.34 -1.35 -1.63
C PRO A 175 3.38 -0.42 -2.36
N VAL A 176 2.15 -0.89 -2.62
CA VAL A 176 1.09 -0.08 -3.20
C VAL A 176 -0.20 -0.20 -2.38
N ILE A 177 -1.02 0.84 -2.43
CA ILE A 177 -2.37 0.86 -1.85
C ILE A 177 -3.35 1.20 -2.96
N GLY A 178 -4.24 0.26 -3.26
CA GLY A 178 -5.32 0.49 -4.20
C GLY A 178 -6.52 1.14 -3.49
N ILE A 179 -7.08 2.18 -4.10
CA ILE A 179 -8.26 2.90 -3.62
C ILE A 179 -9.37 2.78 -4.66
N PRO A 180 -10.60 2.37 -4.31
CA PRO A 180 -11.69 2.27 -5.26
C PRO A 180 -11.95 3.57 -6.02
N TRP A 181 -12.22 3.50 -7.32
CA TRP A 181 -12.68 4.65 -8.10
C TRP A 181 -13.91 5.33 -7.48
N SER A 182 -14.82 4.55 -6.89
CA SER A 182 -16.00 5.03 -6.18
C SER A 182 -15.67 5.89 -4.95
N ALA A 183 -14.49 5.70 -4.34
CA ALA A 183 -14.04 6.45 -3.18
C ALA A 183 -13.34 7.77 -3.55
N SER A 184 -13.05 8.04 -4.83
CA SER A 184 -12.18 9.13 -5.32
C SER A 184 -12.62 10.57 -4.98
N ARG A 185 -13.73 10.76 -4.26
CA ARG A 185 -14.20 12.05 -3.74
C ARG A 185 -14.77 11.98 -2.32
N HIS A 186 -14.70 10.82 -1.67
CA HIS A 186 -15.29 10.59 -0.37
C HIS A 186 -14.20 10.51 0.71
N ILE A 187 -13.94 11.63 1.38
CA ILE A 187 -12.86 11.75 2.38
C ILE A 187 -12.95 10.70 3.50
N PRO A 188 -14.13 10.39 4.07
CA PRO A 188 -14.25 9.30 5.05
C PRO A 188 -13.63 7.99 4.58
N SER A 189 -13.87 7.58 3.32
CA SER A 189 -13.27 6.35 2.78
C SER A 189 -11.74 6.37 2.71
N LEU A 190 -11.10 7.55 2.71
CA LEU A 190 -9.64 7.62 2.70
C LEU A 190 -9.01 7.15 4.00
N LEU A 191 -9.75 7.13 5.11
CA LEU A 191 -9.19 6.67 6.38
C LEU A 191 -8.84 5.17 6.32
N ALA A 192 -9.40 4.41 5.38
CA ALA A 192 -8.95 3.04 5.10
C ALA A 192 -7.49 2.98 4.63
N VAL A 193 -6.96 4.03 3.98
CA VAL A 193 -5.52 4.09 3.63
C VAL A 193 -4.64 4.02 4.89
N ALA A 194 -5.11 4.52 6.03
CA ALA A 194 -4.38 4.40 7.28
C ALA A 194 -4.27 2.93 7.75
N HIS A 195 -5.34 2.15 7.56
CA HIS A 195 -5.37 0.71 7.83
C HIS A 195 -4.42 -0.04 6.89
N GLU A 196 -4.53 0.19 5.58
CA GLU A 196 -3.64 -0.43 4.59
C GLU A 196 -2.16 -0.07 4.84
N THR A 197 -1.90 1.15 5.33
CA THR A 197 -0.54 1.56 5.73
C THR A 197 -0.06 0.81 6.98
N GLY A 198 -0.97 0.43 7.88
CA GLY A 198 -0.70 -0.42 9.05
C GLY A 198 -0.16 -1.80 8.65
N HIS A 199 -0.76 -2.46 7.64
CA HIS A 199 -0.20 -3.69 7.08
C HIS A 199 1.22 -3.50 6.54
N HIS A 200 1.45 -2.44 5.75
CA HIS A 200 2.80 -2.14 5.26
C HIS A 200 3.79 -1.85 6.37
N ILE A 201 3.37 -1.23 7.48
CA ILE A 201 4.22 -1.03 8.66
C ILE A 201 4.59 -2.37 9.30
N GLU A 202 3.64 -3.28 9.45
CA GLU A 202 3.91 -4.61 10.00
C GLU A 202 4.96 -5.35 9.16
N ASP A 203 4.70 -5.45 7.85
CA ASP A 203 5.52 -6.20 6.90
C ASP A 203 6.91 -5.57 6.72
N ASP A 204 6.98 -4.26 6.44
CA ASP A 204 8.26 -3.61 6.16
C ASP A 204 9.15 -3.49 7.40
N PHE A 205 8.63 -3.57 8.62
CA PHE A 205 9.46 -3.51 9.82
C PHE A 205 9.56 -4.83 10.57
N GLY A 206 9.05 -5.93 9.98
CA GLY A 206 9.22 -7.29 10.49
C GLY A 206 8.55 -7.48 11.86
N LEU A 207 7.42 -6.82 12.09
CA LEU A 207 6.82 -6.75 13.42
C LEU A 207 6.05 -8.01 13.80
N THR A 208 5.60 -8.82 12.83
CA THR A 208 4.73 -9.99 13.05
C THR A 208 5.25 -10.93 14.13
N ALA A 209 6.54 -11.31 14.09
CA ALA A 209 7.10 -12.22 15.09
C ALA A 209 7.00 -11.66 16.51
N THR A 210 7.35 -10.38 16.69
CA THR A 210 7.27 -9.69 17.98
C THR A 210 5.83 -9.51 18.44
N LEU A 211 4.90 -9.21 17.54
CA LEU A 211 3.48 -9.11 17.85
C LEU A 211 2.91 -10.47 18.30
N VAL A 212 3.29 -11.58 17.64
CA VAL A 212 2.87 -12.94 18.02
C VAL A 212 3.42 -13.30 19.41
N THR A 213 4.68 -12.97 19.69
CA THR A 213 5.28 -13.20 21.01
C THR A 213 4.51 -12.43 22.09
N ARG A 214 4.24 -11.14 21.89
CA ARG A 214 3.44 -10.34 22.85
C ARG A 214 2.03 -10.85 23.03
N LEU A 215 1.39 -11.28 21.94
CA LEU A 215 0.05 -11.88 22.01
C LEU A 215 0.05 -13.11 22.95
N ARG A 216 1.09 -13.94 22.85
CA ARG A 216 1.23 -15.17 23.65
C ARG A 216 1.62 -14.91 25.10
N GLU A 217 2.50 -13.95 25.33
CA GLU A 217 3.17 -13.78 26.63
C GLU A 217 2.51 -12.70 27.50
N ASP A 218 1.96 -11.64 26.90
CA ASP A 218 1.58 -10.42 27.62
C ASP A 218 0.07 -10.23 27.77
N THR A 219 -0.77 -10.96 27.01
CA THR A 219 -2.23 -10.78 27.04
C THR A 219 -2.92 -11.44 28.24
N GLY A 220 -2.29 -12.47 28.82
CA GLY A 220 -2.92 -13.32 29.83
C GLY A 220 -4.11 -14.15 29.34
N LEU A 221 -4.36 -14.22 28.02
CA LEU A 221 -5.44 -15.01 27.45
C LEU A 221 -5.14 -16.51 27.54
N ALA A 222 -6.20 -17.33 27.63
CA ALA A 222 -6.06 -18.77 27.55
C ALA A 222 -5.54 -19.21 26.17
N GLN A 223 -4.79 -20.31 26.09
CA GLN A 223 -4.17 -20.78 24.86
C GLN A 223 -5.15 -20.97 23.69
N GLY A 224 -6.36 -21.46 23.97
CA GLY A 224 -7.40 -21.60 22.95
C GLY A 224 -7.89 -20.27 22.37
N ARG A 225 -7.80 -19.18 23.14
CA ARG A 225 -8.13 -17.82 22.68
C ARG A 225 -6.97 -17.21 21.89
N ILE A 226 -5.73 -17.42 22.34
CA ILE A 226 -4.52 -17.02 21.59
C ILE A 226 -4.54 -17.61 20.17
N ALA A 227 -4.87 -18.90 20.04
CA ALA A 227 -4.96 -19.57 18.73
C ALA A 227 -6.01 -18.96 17.78
N VAL A 228 -7.03 -18.29 18.31
CA VAL A 228 -8.03 -17.55 17.51
C VAL A 228 -7.50 -16.17 17.11
N TRP A 229 -6.76 -15.51 17.99
CA TRP A 229 -6.21 -14.17 17.74
C TRP A 229 -5.01 -14.16 16.79
N GLU A 230 -4.20 -15.21 16.79
CA GLU A 230 -2.99 -15.28 15.96
C GLU A 230 -3.24 -15.03 14.46
N PRO A 231 -4.22 -15.68 13.79
CA PRO A 231 -4.55 -15.36 12.40
C PRO A 231 -5.17 -13.96 12.23
N TRP A 232 -5.79 -13.40 13.28
CA TRP A 232 -6.42 -12.07 13.24
C TRP A 232 -5.44 -10.93 13.47
N LEU A 233 -4.19 -11.24 13.81
CA LEU A 233 -3.24 -10.28 14.34
C LEU A 233 -2.92 -9.16 13.35
N GLY A 234 -2.76 -9.48 12.07
CA GLY A 234 -2.47 -8.47 11.04
C GLY A 234 -3.60 -7.46 10.85
N GLU A 235 -4.85 -7.93 10.80
CA GLU A 235 -6.04 -7.06 10.74
C GLU A 235 -6.19 -6.21 12.00
N ALA A 236 -6.02 -6.82 13.17
CA ALA A 236 -6.12 -6.11 14.44
C ALA A 236 -5.02 -5.04 14.57
N PHE A 237 -3.80 -5.34 14.13
CA PHE A 237 -2.68 -4.40 14.14
C PHE A 237 -2.90 -3.23 13.18
N ALA A 238 -3.41 -3.49 11.97
CA ALA A 238 -3.74 -2.45 11.00
C ALA A 238 -4.88 -1.54 11.52
N ASP A 239 -5.90 -2.11 12.15
CA ASP A 239 -6.96 -1.39 12.86
C ASP A 239 -6.41 -0.50 13.99
N MET A 240 -5.48 -1.02 14.80
CA MET A 240 -4.80 -0.26 15.85
C MET A 240 -4.01 0.92 15.26
N CYS A 241 -3.26 0.73 14.18
CA CYS A 241 -2.51 1.79 13.52
C CYS A 241 -3.44 2.91 13.04
N ALA A 242 -4.54 2.55 12.38
CA ALA A 242 -5.52 3.50 11.88
C ALA A 242 -6.26 4.22 13.01
N ALA A 243 -6.64 3.51 14.08
CA ALA A 243 -7.27 4.10 15.26
C ALA A 243 -6.33 5.06 16.00
N LEU A 244 -5.06 4.70 16.19
CA LEU A 244 -4.06 5.59 16.77
C LEU A 244 -3.88 6.87 15.94
N ALA A 245 -3.83 6.75 14.61
CA ALA A 245 -3.54 7.88 13.73
C ALA A 245 -4.74 8.80 13.50
N CYS A 246 -5.94 8.25 13.40
CA CYS A 246 -7.14 8.97 13.00
C CYS A 246 -8.18 9.09 14.14
N GLY A 247 -7.93 8.45 15.28
CA GLY A 247 -8.80 8.46 16.45
C GLY A 247 -10.21 7.93 16.16
N THR A 248 -11.17 8.52 16.86
CA THR A 248 -12.60 8.22 16.77
C THR A 248 -13.16 8.26 15.35
N ALA A 249 -12.58 9.08 14.46
CA ALA A 249 -13.02 9.18 13.07
C ALA A 249 -12.85 7.85 12.29
N TYR A 250 -11.80 7.09 12.60
CA TYR A 250 -11.60 5.78 11.99
C TYR A 250 -12.59 4.75 12.53
N VAL A 251 -12.91 4.79 13.83
CA VAL A 251 -13.91 3.88 14.44
C VAL A 251 -15.27 4.02 13.74
N TRP A 252 -15.70 5.25 13.45
CA TRP A 252 -16.91 5.51 12.66
C TRP A 252 -16.80 4.92 11.25
N THR A 253 -15.72 5.25 10.53
CA THR A 253 -15.49 4.78 9.16
C THR A 253 -15.51 3.25 9.06
N LEU A 254 -14.80 2.57 9.97
CA LEU A 254 -14.74 1.12 10.03
C LEU A 254 -16.13 0.52 10.34
N THR A 255 -16.85 1.07 11.31
CA THR A 255 -18.17 0.54 11.70
C THR A 255 -19.19 0.68 10.57
N ASP A 256 -19.19 1.81 9.85
CA ASP A 256 -20.07 2.03 8.70
C ASP A 256 -19.74 1.06 7.55
N ALA A 257 -18.46 0.83 7.28
CA ALA A 257 -18.01 -0.12 6.26
C ALA A 257 -18.43 -1.56 6.61
N LEU A 258 -18.21 -1.97 7.86
CA LEU A 258 -18.55 -3.31 8.35
C LEU A 258 -20.06 -3.56 8.38
N THR A 259 -20.87 -2.53 8.62
CA THR A 259 -22.34 -2.63 8.60
C THR A 259 -22.88 -2.68 7.17
N SER A 260 -22.25 -1.95 6.25
CA SER A 260 -22.63 -1.89 4.83
C SER A 260 -22.31 -3.17 4.05
N ALA A 261 -21.29 -3.91 4.46
CA ALA A 261 -20.90 -5.18 3.83
C ALA A 261 -21.95 -6.31 4.01
N GLY A 262 -22.97 -6.09 4.86
CA GLY A 262 -23.92 -7.12 5.25
C GLY A 262 -23.33 -8.08 6.27
N ALA A 263 -24.18 -8.67 7.11
CA ALA A 263 -23.75 -9.73 8.01
C ALA A 263 -23.48 -10.99 7.19
N ASP A 264 -22.27 -11.15 6.65
CA ASP A 264 -21.80 -12.47 6.27
C ASP A 264 -21.85 -13.34 7.54
N PRO A 265 -22.72 -14.39 7.60
CA PRO A 265 -22.87 -15.23 8.78
C PRO A 265 -21.57 -15.96 9.17
N HIS A 266 -20.55 -15.97 8.31
CA HIS A 266 -19.25 -16.58 8.55
C HIS A 266 -18.15 -15.58 8.99
N ALA A 267 -18.43 -14.27 9.03
CA ALA A 267 -17.51 -13.27 9.55
C ALA A 267 -17.34 -13.45 11.08
N GLY A 268 -16.20 -14.02 11.50
CA GLY A 268 -15.88 -14.30 12.90
C GLY A 268 -15.73 -15.78 13.27
N ALA A 269 -15.82 -16.70 12.30
CA ALA A 269 -15.54 -18.13 12.49
C ALA A 269 -14.37 -18.66 11.63
N GLY A 270 -13.58 -17.77 11.02
CA GLY A 270 -12.49 -18.09 10.09
C GLY A 270 -11.26 -17.20 10.24
N GLU A 271 -10.64 -16.83 9.11
CA GLU A 271 -9.35 -16.11 9.02
C GLU A 271 -9.40 -14.65 9.50
N TYR A 272 -10.58 -14.05 9.71
CA TYR A 272 -10.73 -12.62 10.02
C TYR A 272 -11.51 -12.37 11.33
N PRO A 273 -11.12 -11.34 12.12
CA PRO A 273 -11.85 -10.95 13.32
C PRO A 273 -13.26 -10.46 12.98
N SER A 274 -14.22 -10.77 13.85
CA SER A 274 -15.60 -10.31 13.67
C SER A 274 -15.69 -8.77 13.62
N PRO A 275 -16.69 -8.20 12.92
CA PRO A 275 -16.92 -6.75 12.90
C PRO A 275 -16.92 -6.08 14.28
N ARG A 276 -17.52 -6.76 15.27
CA ARG A 276 -17.59 -6.28 16.65
C ARG A 276 -16.21 -6.21 17.28
N MET A 277 -15.41 -7.26 17.09
CA MET A 277 -14.07 -7.35 17.64
C MET A 277 -13.16 -6.26 17.07
N ARG A 278 -13.19 -6.04 15.75
CA ARG A 278 -12.46 -4.96 15.08
C ARG A 278 -12.80 -3.58 15.65
N ALA A 279 -14.10 -3.30 15.82
CA ALA A 279 -14.56 -2.04 16.42
C ALA A 279 -14.12 -1.89 17.89
N LEU A 280 -14.11 -2.97 18.68
CA LEU A 280 -13.63 -2.98 20.06
C LEU A 280 -12.11 -2.73 20.15
N VAL A 281 -11.32 -3.37 19.28
CA VAL A 281 -9.87 -3.12 19.17
C VAL A 281 -9.58 -1.64 18.90
N CYS A 282 -10.29 -1.04 17.95
CA CYS A 282 -10.09 0.37 17.64
C CYS A 282 -10.47 1.28 18.82
N ARG A 283 -11.56 0.97 19.53
CA ARG A 283 -11.99 1.74 20.71
C ARG A 283 -10.99 1.66 21.86
N ALA A 284 -10.38 0.49 22.08
CA ALA A 284 -9.36 0.30 23.10
C ALA A 284 -8.07 1.10 22.81
N CYS A 285 -7.86 1.55 21.56
CA CYS A 285 -6.74 2.43 21.20
C CYS A 285 -6.98 3.92 21.50
N LEU A 286 -8.23 4.32 21.77
CA LEU A 286 -8.58 5.73 21.94
C LEU A 286 -8.10 6.25 23.29
N THR A 287 -7.66 7.51 23.30
CA THR A 287 -7.28 8.19 24.55
C THR A 287 -8.50 8.78 25.26
N ALA A 288 -8.44 8.94 26.58
CA ALA A 288 -9.50 9.58 27.35
C ALA A 288 -9.81 11.03 26.91
N ASP A 289 -8.83 11.68 26.28
CA ASP A 289 -8.93 13.06 25.77
C ASP A 289 -9.59 13.15 24.39
N GLU A 290 -10.09 12.05 23.81
CA GLU A 290 -10.84 12.08 22.55
C GLU A 290 -12.32 12.36 22.78
N PRO A 291 -12.81 13.57 22.46
CA PRO A 291 -14.20 13.92 22.67
C PRO A 291 -15.08 13.37 21.54
N GLY A 292 -16.25 12.84 21.91
CA GLY A 292 -17.34 12.61 20.97
C GLY A 292 -18.09 11.30 21.20
N PRO A 293 -19.28 11.17 20.61
CA PRO A 293 -19.98 9.90 20.59
C PRO A 293 -19.22 8.89 19.72
N LEU A 294 -19.16 7.64 20.20
CA LEU A 294 -18.69 6.50 19.43
C LEU A 294 -19.88 5.87 18.66
N PRO A 295 -19.64 5.27 17.47
CA PRO A 295 -20.69 4.55 16.74
C PRO A 295 -21.22 3.39 17.57
N ALA A 296 -22.47 2.96 17.41
CA ALA A 296 -22.92 1.72 18.04
C ALA A 296 -22.03 0.53 17.61
N LEU A 297 -21.67 -0.36 18.55
CA LEU A 297 -20.91 -1.55 18.17
C LEU A 297 -21.78 -2.46 17.29
N PRO A 298 -21.23 -3.01 16.20
CA PRO A 298 -21.97 -3.96 15.38
C PRO A 298 -22.20 -5.27 16.16
N GLY A 299 -23.30 -5.96 15.86
CA GLY A 299 -23.66 -7.24 16.47
C GLY A 299 -24.06 -7.17 17.95
N ARG A 300 -24.23 -8.36 18.56
CA ARG A 300 -24.58 -8.50 19.99
C ARG A 300 -23.33 -8.59 20.85
N PRO A 301 -23.38 -8.13 22.13
CA PRO A 301 -22.32 -8.37 23.10
C PRO A 301 -21.91 -9.84 23.19
N GLN A 302 -20.61 -10.09 23.27
CA GLN A 302 -20.03 -11.42 23.43
C GLN A 302 -19.19 -11.50 24.70
N PRO A 303 -19.07 -12.67 25.35
CA PRO A 303 -18.20 -12.85 26.50
C PRO A 303 -16.73 -12.51 26.23
N THR A 304 -16.29 -12.60 24.97
CA THR A 304 -14.92 -12.32 24.53
C THR A 304 -14.66 -10.84 24.24
N ASP A 305 -15.65 -9.95 24.42
CA ASP A 305 -15.50 -8.52 24.09
C ASP A 305 -14.36 -7.85 24.88
N SER A 306 -14.10 -8.29 26.12
CA SER A 306 -13.02 -7.77 26.96
C SER A 306 -11.62 -8.16 26.49
N GLU A 307 -11.49 -9.14 25.59
CA GLU A 307 -10.18 -9.55 25.05
C GLU A 307 -9.51 -8.43 24.26
N ALA A 308 -10.29 -7.55 23.61
CA ALA A 308 -9.77 -6.45 22.81
C ALA A 308 -8.85 -5.51 23.61
N GLU A 309 -9.24 -5.15 24.82
CA GLU A 309 -8.43 -4.28 25.69
C GLU A 309 -7.12 -4.96 26.10
N ALA A 310 -7.18 -6.26 26.47
CA ALA A 310 -6.00 -7.03 26.84
C ALA A 310 -5.02 -7.16 25.66
N VAL A 311 -5.53 -7.42 24.46
CA VAL A 311 -4.72 -7.51 23.23
C VAL A 311 -4.09 -6.16 22.89
N VAL A 312 -4.87 -5.07 22.90
CA VAL A 312 -4.33 -3.73 22.63
C VAL A 312 -3.26 -3.34 23.64
N ALA A 313 -3.50 -3.59 24.93
CA ALA A 313 -2.53 -3.31 25.99
C ALA A 313 -1.22 -4.11 25.80
N ALA A 314 -1.31 -5.40 25.47
CA ALA A 314 -0.14 -6.24 25.20
C ALA A 314 0.65 -5.75 23.98
N LEU A 315 -0.01 -5.46 22.87
CA LEU A 315 0.68 -5.12 21.62
C LEU A 315 1.26 -3.69 21.65
N LEU A 316 0.54 -2.72 22.22
CA LEU A 316 0.90 -1.30 22.14
C LEU A 316 1.49 -0.71 23.43
N GLY A 317 1.34 -1.39 24.57
CA GLY A 317 1.68 -0.85 25.89
C GLY A 317 3.17 -0.57 26.08
N ASN A 318 4.03 -1.36 25.42
CA ASN A 318 5.49 -1.25 25.51
C ASN A 318 6.11 -0.86 24.17
N GLY A 319 7.27 -0.21 24.22
CA GLY A 319 8.03 0.14 23.01
C GLY A 319 8.51 -1.09 22.23
N LEU A 320 8.60 -0.99 20.91
CA LEU A 320 9.05 -2.09 20.03
C LEU A 320 10.55 -1.96 19.74
N THR A 321 11.31 -3.05 19.90
CA THR A 321 12.77 -3.04 19.69
C THR A 321 13.13 -2.68 18.26
N GLU A 322 12.38 -3.19 17.30
CA GLU A 322 12.47 -2.90 15.86
C GLU A 322 12.30 -1.42 15.55
N LEU A 323 11.62 -0.68 16.44
CA LEU A 323 11.35 0.75 16.33
C LEU A 323 12.20 1.57 17.34
N GLY A 324 13.35 1.04 17.76
CA GLY A 324 14.26 1.71 18.69
C GLY A 324 13.68 1.89 20.10
N GLY A 325 12.82 0.97 20.54
CA GLY A 325 12.17 1.00 21.84
C GLY A 325 11.04 2.02 21.95
N ARG A 326 10.56 2.57 20.83
CA ARG A 326 9.44 3.52 20.81
C ARG A 326 8.10 2.82 20.70
N THR A 327 7.06 3.39 21.30
CA THR A 327 5.68 2.92 21.15
C THR A 327 5.07 3.46 19.86
N LEU A 328 4.14 2.70 19.26
CA LEU A 328 3.40 3.16 18.08
C LEU A 328 2.58 4.41 18.37
N ALA A 329 1.94 4.51 19.54
CA ALA A 329 1.22 5.71 19.96
C ALA A 329 2.13 6.96 19.95
N SER A 330 3.41 6.84 20.34
CA SER A 330 4.35 7.97 20.27
C SER A 330 4.75 8.36 18.84
N LEU A 331 4.66 7.41 17.89
CA LEU A 331 5.13 7.56 16.52
C LEU A 331 4.04 8.13 15.61
N ILE A 332 2.87 7.52 15.66
CA ILE A 332 1.77 7.77 14.73
C ILE A 332 0.49 8.27 15.42
N GLY A 333 0.49 8.37 16.75
CA GLY A 333 -0.67 8.84 17.51
C GLY A 333 -1.15 10.22 17.07
N LEU A 334 -2.47 10.37 17.01
CA LEU A 334 -3.12 11.59 16.62
C LEU A 334 -2.67 12.76 17.52
N ARG A 335 -2.17 13.82 16.90
CA ARG A 335 -1.71 15.00 17.66
C ARG A 335 -2.90 15.76 18.22
N ARG A 336 -2.92 16.14 19.49
CA ARG A 336 -4.01 16.97 20.09
C ARG A 336 -5.42 16.42 19.77
N PRO A 337 -5.75 15.19 20.20
CA PRO A 337 -7.07 14.58 19.96
C PRO A 337 -8.25 15.45 20.40
N GLY A 338 -8.13 16.10 21.57
CA GLY A 338 -9.15 17.02 22.11
C GLY A 338 -9.54 18.18 21.20
N GLY A 339 -8.69 18.59 20.25
CA GLY A 339 -8.97 19.69 19.31
C GLY A 339 -9.75 19.29 18.04
N LEU A 340 -10.15 18.01 17.91
CA LEU A 340 -10.89 17.54 16.72
C LEU A 340 -12.28 18.17 16.60
N ALA A 341 -13.00 18.33 17.71
CA ALA A 341 -14.35 18.91 17.71
C ALA A 341 -14.35 20.35 17.16
N ASP A 342 -13.38 21.16 17.59
CA ASP A 342 -13.19 22.53 17.09
C ASP A 342 -12.80 22.53 15.61
N SER A 343 -11.87 21.65 15.22
CA SER A 343 -11.41 21.54 13.83
C SER A 343 -12.56 21.15 12.88
N ARG A 344 -13.43 20.24 13.33
CA ARG A 344 -14.66 19.84 12.64
C ARG A 344 -15.61 21.03 12.47
N GLU A 345 -15.85 21.78 13.55
CA GLU A 345 -16.79 22.91 13.50
C GLU A 345 -16.26 24.05 12.60
N ARG A 346 -14.96 24.31 12.64
CA ARG A 346 -14.30 25.24 11.71
C ARG A 346 -14.52 24.84 10.26
N LEU A 347 -14.33 23.56 9.93
CA LEU A 347 -14.57 23.04 8.58
C LEU A 347 -16.04 23.22 8.15
N ARG A 348 -17.01 22.94 9.02
CA ARG A 348 -18.46 23.17 8.74
C ARG A 348 -18.77 24.66 8.56
N SER A 349 -18.13 25.52 9.35
CA SER A 349 -18.20 26.98 9.25
C SER A 349 -17.39 27.57 8.08
N ARG A 350 -16.98 26.74 7.11
CA ARG A 350 -16.24 27.14 5.90
C ARG A 350 -14.85 27.73 6.14
N LEU A 351 -14.26 27.46 7.31
CA LEU A 351 -12.89 27.84 7.67
C LEU A 351 -11.93 26.66 7.44
N SER A 352 -10.61 26.93 7.51
CA SER A 352 -9.61 25.87 7.60
C SER A 352 -9.75 25.11 8.91
N SER A 353 -9.43 23.82 8.90
CA SER A 353 -9.43 22.94 10.08
C SER A 353 -8.56 23.48 11.22
N GLY A 354 -7.50 24.23 10.90
CA GLY A 354 -6.51 24.71 11.87
C GLY A 354 -5.51 23.64 12.32
N ARG A 355 -5.61 22.43 11.76
CA ARG A 355 -4.71 21.30 12.03
C ARG A 355 -3.37 21.50 11.31
N ARG A 356 -2.32 20.85 11.84
CA ARG A 356 -0.95 20.89 11.29
C ARG A 356 -0.40 19.51 10.96
N ASP A 357 -1.29 18.53 10.89
CA ASP A 357 -0.99 17.12 10.69
C ASP A 357 -2.10 16.54 9.81
N VAL A 358 -1.69 15.73 8.84
CA VAL A 358 -2.56 15.18 7.81
C VAL A 358 -3.67 14.29 8.40
N PRO A 359 -3.37 13.34 9.32
CA PRO A 359 -4.42 12.50 9.90
C PRO A 359 -5.50 13.31 10.62
N GLY A 360 -5.13 14.36 11.37
CA GLY A 360 -6.10 15.19 12.07
C GLY A 360 -7.00 16.04 11.16
N VAL A 361 -6.51 16.48 9.99
CA VAL A 361 -7.36 17.16 9.00
C VAL A 361 -8.43 16.19 8.49
N PHE A 362 -8.03 14.97 8.12
CA PHE A 362 -8.95 13.95 7.63
C PHE A 362 -9.93 13.48 8.71
N ALA A 363 -9.44 13.25 9.93
CA ALA A 363 -10.29 12.88 11.06
C ALA A 363 -11.37 13.94 11.33
N ALA A 364 -11.02 15.23 11.33
CA ALA A 364 -11.97 16.32 11.51
C ALA A 364 -13.02 16.39 10.37
N ALA A 365 -12.59 16.18 9.13
CA ALA A 365 -13.48 16.17 7.97
C ALA A 365 -14.45 14.97 8.02
N THR A 366 -13.97 13.80 8.39
CA THR A 366 -14.79 12.59 8.56
C THR A 366 -15.82 12.77 9.67
N LEU A 367 -15.41 13.30 10.82
CA LEU A 367 -16.35 13.59 11.91
C LEU A 367 -17.40 14.64 11.52
N ALA A 368 -17.08 15.55 10.58
CA ALA A 368 -18.08 16.48 10.04
C ALA A 368 -19.10 15.74 9.17
N PHE A 369 -18.65 14.80 8.33
CA PHE A 369 -19.54 13.98 7.50
C PHE A 369 -20.46 13.11 8.36
N VAL A 370 -19.89 12.34 9.29
CA VAL A 370 -20.64 11.42 10.17
C VAL A 370 -21.70 12.15 10.99
N HIS A 371 -21.39 13.36 11.46
CA HIS A 371 -22.32 14.13 12.28
C HIS A 371 -23.49 14.72 11.46
N ASP A 372 -23.22 15.19 10.24
CA ASP A 372 -24.20 15.87 9.39
C ASP A 372 -23.74 15.86 7.92
N PRO A 373 -24.08 14.81 7.14
CA PRO A 373 -23.67 14.66 5.74
C PRO A 373 -24.15 15.83 4.84
N ASP A 374 -25.34 16.36 5.11
CA ASP A 374 -25.91 17.46 4.34
C ASP A 374 -25.14 18.76 4.57
N ALA A 375 -24.84 19.09 5.83
CA ALA A 375 -24.00 20.26 6.12
C ALA A 375 -22.56 20.07 5.61
N TYR A 376 -22.01 18.85 5.69
CA TYR A 376 -20.71 18.53 5.10
C TYR A 376 -20.67 18.88 3.61
N GLN A 377 -21.70 18.47 2.85
CA GLN A 377 -21.81 18.74 1.42
C GLN A 377 -22.07 20.23 1.13
N LYS A 378 -23.05 20.86 1.79
CA LYS A 378 -23.38 22.30 1.63
C LYS A 378 -22.22 23.21 1.98
N ALA A 379 -21.40 22.80 2.93
CA ALA A 379 -20.23 23.54 3.28
C ALA A 379 -19.07 23.25 2.31
N ALA A 380 -19.03 22.14 1.57
CA ALA A 380 -17.85 21.68 0.82
C ALA A 380 -16.64 21.38 1.73
N VAL A 381 -16.89 20.63 2.81
CA VAL A 381 -15.86 20.28 3.80
C VAL A 381 -14.72 19.48 3.16
N GLY A 382 -15.03 18.51 2.30
CA GLY A 382 -14.02 17.66 1.67
C GLY A 382 -12.98 18.43 0.85
N GLU A 383 -13.43 19.42 0.05
CA GLU A 383 -12.55 20.28 -0.74
C GLU A 383 -11.64 21.15 0.12
N ARG A 384 -12.13 21.63 1.27
CA ARG A 384 -11.29 22.35 2.23
C ARG A 384 -10.28 21.45 2.92
N ALA A 385 -10.70 20.27 3.36
CA ALA A 385 -9.80 19.30 3.96
C ALA A 385 -8.65 18.93 3.00
N MET A 386 -8.95 18.71 1.71
CA MET A 386 -7.91 18.50 0.70
C MET A 386 -6.96 19.68 0.57
N ARG A 387 -7.48 20.93 0.54
CA ARG A 387 -6.63 22.13 0.49
C ARG A 387 -5.73 22.26 1.72
N ASP A 388 -6.26 21.99 2.90
CA ASP A 388 -5.50 22.00 4.15
C ASP A 388 -4.37 20.95 4.10
N VAL A 389 -4.64 19.72 3.63
CA VAL A 389 -3.60 18.68 3.46
C VAL A 389 -2.58 19.08 2.41
N LEU A 390 -2.99 19.60 1.26
CA LEU A 390 -2.07 20.07 0.21
C LEU A 390 -1.15 21.19 0.71
N ALA A 391 -1.62 22.03 1.64
CA ALA A 391 -0.79 23.05 2.27
C ALA A 391 0.25 22.47 3.27
N LEU A 392 0.06 21.22 3.71
CA LEU A 392 1.00 20.48 4.57
C LEU A 392 2.02 19.65 3.78
N VAL A 393 1.79 19.41 2.48
CA VAL A 393 2.69 18.66 1.59
C VAL A 393 4.08 19.30 1.61
N PRO A 394 5.13 18.57 2.02
CA PRO A 394 6.50 19.07 1.93
C PRO A 394 6.88 19.39 0.49
N LYS A 395 7.55 20.52 0.27
CA LYS A 395 8.11 20.85 -1.06
C LYS A 395 9.40 20.06 -1.28
N GLY A 396 9.54 19.46 -2.47
CA GLY A 396 10.75 18.76 -2.90
C GLY A 396 10.73 17.25 -2.66
N PRO A 397 11.87 16.57 -2.85
CA PRO A 397 11.94 15.11 -2.80
C PRO A 397 11.80 14.54 -1.38
N ARG A 398 11.08 13.41 -1.29
CA ARG A 398 10.95 12.64 -0.04
C ARG A 398 12.14 11.69 0.10
N GLY A 399 13.26 12.16 0.66
CA GLY A 399 14.42 11.32 0.94
C GLY A 399 15.64 12.10 1.42
N GLY A 400 16.40 11.54 2.37
CA GLY A 400 17.69 12.08 2.77
C GLY A 400 18.79 11.63 1.80
N ALA A 401 19.81 12.48 1.57
CA ALA A 401 20.90 12.21 0.62
C ALA A 401 21.68 10.90 0.89
N GLY A 402 21.60 10.33 2.10
CA GLY A 402 22.33 9.12 2.50
C GLY A 402 21.64 7.77 2.22
N ALA A 403 20.38 7.76 1.76
CA ALA A 403 19.63 6.52 1.51
C ALA A 403 20.01 5.83 0.17
N GLY A 404 20.78 6.51 -0.68
CA GLY A 404 21.01 6.10 -2.07
C GLY A 404 21.62 4.72 -2.23
N ASP A 405 22.76 4.45 -1.59
CA ASP A 405 23.58 3.28 -1.93
C ASP A 405 22.94 1.93 -1.57
N LEU A 406 22.16 1.87 -0.48
CA LEU A 406 21.47 0.65 -0.08
C LEU A 406 20.24 0.39 -0.94
N ALA A 407 19.46 1.43 -1.24
CA ALA A 407 18.32 1.33 -2.16
C ALA A 407 18.79 0.92 -3.56
N VAL A 408 19.86 1.53 -4.06
CA VAL A 408 20.49 1.18 -5.35
C VAL A 408 20.89 -0.30 -5.39
N ARG A 409 21.54 -0.81 -4.34
CA ARG A 409 21.96 -2.21 -4.28
C ARG A 409 20.77 -3.17 -4.22
N ARG A 410 19.75 -2.85 -3.43
CA ARG A 410 18.49 -3.62 -3.33
C ARG A 410 17.81 -3.69 -4.69
N ASP A 411 17.60 -2.55 -5.33
CA ASP A 411 16.89 -2.45 -6.61
C ASP A 411 17.65 -3.16 -7.74
N ALA A 412 18.98 -3.06 -7.74
CA ALA A 412 19.80 -3.83 -8.67
C ALA A 412 19.73 -5.34 -8.40
N ALA A 413 19.62 -5.77 -7.13
CA ALA A 413 19.40 -7.18 -6.80
C ALA A 413 18.03 -7.67 -7.29
N LEU A 414 16.97 -6.90 -7.06
CA LEU A 414 15.63 -7.18 -7.59
C LEU A 414 15.60 -7.23 -9.11
N GLY A 415 16.30 -6.31 -9.79
CA GLY A 415 16.42 -6.33 -11.25
C GLY A 415 17.16 -7.57 -11.78
N ARG A 416 18.20 -8.04 -11.07
CA ARG A 416 18.88 -9.30 -11.41
C ARG A 416 18.01 -10.52 -11.16
N GLU A 417 17.27 -10.55 -10.06
CA GLU A 417 16.31 -11.62 -9.77
C GLU A 417 15.20 -11.69 -10.82
N LEU A 418 14.63 -10.53 -11.14
CA LEU A 418 13.67 -10.36 -12.23
C LEU A 418 14.23 -10.92 -13.56
N ALA A 419 15.46 -10.55 -13.92
CA ALA A 419 16.10 -11.07 -15.12
C ALA A 419 16.36 -12.58 -15.07
N GLY A 420 16.80 -13.11 -13.92
CA GLY A 420 17.04 -14.53 -13.71
C GLY A 420 15.76 -15.35 -13.86
N LEU A 421 14.64 -14.84 -13.35
CA LEU A 421 13.32 -15.44 -13.54
C LEU A 421 12.94 -15.48 -15.02
N LEU A 422 13.09 -14.35 -15.73
CA LEU A 422 12.75 -14.18 -17.15
C LEU A 422 13.60 -15.04 -18.09
N THR A 423 14.86 -15.26 -17.77
CA THR A 423 15.80 -16.02 -18.61
C THR A 423 15.76 -17.54 -18.37
N THR A 424 15.65 -17.98 -17.12
CA THR A 424 15.73 -19.42 -16.75
C THR A 424 14.57 -20.24 -17.33
N GLU A 425 13.37 -19.68 -17.39
CA GLU A 425 12.20 -20.41 -17.89
C GLU A 425 11.99 -20.32 -19.39
N ALA A 426 12.53 -19.29 -20.03
CA ALA A 426 12.57 -19.25 -21.49
C ALA A 426 13.38 -20.44 -22.05
N ALA A 427 14.29 -21.02 -21.26
CA ALA A 427 14.99 -22.26 -21.59
C ALA A 427 14.13 -23.53 -21.43
N ALA A 428 13.05 -23.50 -20.64
CA ALA A 428 12.19 -24.66 -20.38
C ALA A 428 11.15 -24.94 -21.48
N GLY A 429 11.06 -24.08 -22.51
CA GLY A 429 10.10 -24.18 -23.62
C GLY A 429 8.64 -23.99 -23.20
N PRO A 430 7.71 -23.76 -24.14
CA PRO A 430 6.30 -23.75 -23.83
C PRO A 430 5.91 -25.15 -23.34
N ARG A 431 5.61 -25.30 -22.04
CA ARG A 431 4.91 -26.50 -21.56
C ARG A 431 3.60 -26.53 -22.31
N SER A 432 3.46 -27.49 -23.23
CA SER A 432 2.19 -27.91 -23.80
C SER A 432 1.20 -28.01 -22.65
N THR A 433 0.31 -27.03 -22.53
CA THR A 433 -0.88 -27.16 -21.71
C THR A 433 -1.71 -28.20 -22.43
N GLN A 434 -1.45 -29.47 -22.10
CA GLN A 434 -2.34 -30.58 -22.41
C GLN A 434 -3.69 -30.16 -21.82
N ARG A 435 -4.61 -29.75 -22.70
CA ARG A 435 -6.02 -29.62 -22.34
C ARG A 435 -6.41 -31.00 -21.81
N ALA A 436 -6.65 -31.09 -20.50
CA ALA A 436 -7.39 -32.22 -19.98
C ALA A 436 -8.75 -32.20 -20.67
N ASP A 437 -8.99 -33.17 -21.55
CA ASP A 437 -10.30 -33.44 -22.11
C ASP A 437 -11.26 -33.63 -20.95
N VAL A 438 -12.16 -32.66 -20.78
CA VAL A 438 -13.33 -32.80 -19.92
C VAL A 438 -14.22 -33.81 -20.62
N GLN A 439 -14.19 -35.06 -20.17
CA GLN A 439 -15.22 -36.04 -20.50
C GLN A 439 -16.54 -35.53 -19.90
N GLU A 440 -17.49 -35.19 -20.78
CA GLU A 440 -18.88 -34.97 -20.37
C GLU A 440 -19.46 -36.28 -19.79
N PRO A 441 -20.18 -36.23 -18.66
CA PRO A 441 -20.90 -37.38 -18.15
C PRO A 441 -22.17 -37.59 -18.98
N GLY A 442 -22.29 -38.79 -19.56
CA GLY A 442 -23.52 -39.29 -20.21
C GLY A 442 -24.50 -39.93 -19.24
#